data_AF-A0A7C4Y0E6-F1
#
_entry.id   AF-A0A7C4Y0E6-F1
#
_cell.length_a   1.000
_cell.length_b   1.000
_cell.length_c   1.000
_cell.angle_alpha   90.00
_cell.angle_beta   90.00
_cell.angle_gamma   90.00
#
_symmetry.space_group_name_H-M   'P 1'
#
loop_
_entity.id
_entity.type
_entity.pdbx_description
1 polymer ?
#
loop_
_entity_poly.entity_id
_entity_poly.type
_entity_poly.pdbx_seq_one_letter_code
_entity_poly.pdbx_strand_id
1 'polypeptide(L)'
;HEAGILEDPETPPPEYVFSKTKSIKDAKDEETILEIHFKDGIPTKLVNKNDGTVKKDPLELFMYLNEIGKENGVGRVDMVENRFIGIKSRGVYEMPGATILWTAHRDLEGIAMDKEVMHLRDMLSVKFSELIYNGFWFSPEMDFIFAAIKKSQEAIDGKVTLSIYKGNVIPIARESKTSLYDKEIASMDSIENFSPEDSKGFININAIRLKAHAVVLRKNNPYDWRKKLYGKTLGNR
;
A
#
# COMPACT_ATOMS: atom_id res chain seq x y z
N HIS A 1 -4.90 3.92 -21.66
CA HIS A 1 -4.84 3.56 -23.08
C HIS A 1 -5.35 2.15 -23.23
N GLU A 2 -6.36 1.96 -24.09
CA GLU A 2 -7.05 0.69 -24.28
C GLU A 2 -7.38 0.54 -25.77
N ALA A 3 -7.58 -0.72 -26.21
CA ALA A 3 -7.91 -1.12 -27.59
C ALA A 3 -6.76 -1.06 -28.61
N GLY A 4 -7.02 -1.60 -29.81
CA GLY A 4 -6.08 -1.63 -30.93
C GLY A 4 -4.90 -2.60 -30.68
N ILE A 5 -3.67 -2.12 -30.90
CA ILE A 5 -2.46 -2.95 -30.71
C ILE A 5 -2.31 -3.51 -29.28
N LEU A 6 -2.96 -2.88 -28.29
CA LEU A 6 -2.92 -3.30 -26.90
C LEU A 6 -3.94 -4.41 -26.57
N GLU A 7 -4.82 -4.79 -27.51
CA GLU A 7 -5.77 -5.90 -27.30
C GLU A 7 -5.07 -7.25 -27.23
N ASP A 8 -3.96 -7.41 -27.96
CA ASP A 8 -3.11 -8.59 -27.84
C ASP A 8 -2.20 -8.46 -26.62
N PRO A 9 -2.40 -9.26 -25.55
CA PRO A 9 -1.60 -9.18 -24.33
C PRO A 9 -0.14 -9.61 -24.53
N GLU A 10 0.20 -10.30 -25.62
CA GLU A 10 1.59 -10.67 -25.92
C GLU A 10 2.39 -9.50 -26.49
N THR A 11 1.70 -8.49 -27.03
CA THR A 11 2.33 -7.31 -27.62
C THR A 11 2.71 -6.29 -26.53
N PRO A 12 4.01 -5.98 -26.32
CA PRO A 12 4.43 -4.95 -25.37
C PRO A 12 3.89 -3.57 -25.76
N PRO A 13 3.54 -2.70 -24.79
CA PRO A 13 3.05 -1.37 -25.09
C PRO A 13 4.16 -0.53 -25.75
N PRO A 14 3.96 -0.02 -26.97
CA PRO A 14 4.95 0.82 -27.63
C PRO A 14 5.05 2.19 -26.95
N GLU A 15 6.22 2.83 -26.98
CA GLU A 15 6.50 4.02 -26.16
C GLU A 15 5.54 5.19 -26.42
N TYR A 16 5.04 5.35 -27.66
CA TYR A 16 4.10 6.41 -28.02
C TYR A 16 2.76 6.33 -27.28
N VAL A 17 2.44 5.18 -26.67
CA VAL A 17 1.25 5.01 -25.82
C VAL A 17 1.38 5.85 -24.56
N PHE A 18 2.60 6.01 -24.03
CA PHE A 18 2.81 6.75 -22.79
C PHE A 18 2.93 8.25 -23.10
N SER A 19 1.97 9.02 -22.60
CA SER A 19 1.86 10.46 -22.84
C SER A 19 2.06 11.30 -21.56
N LYS A 20 1.95 10.66 -20.40
CA LYS A 20 2.04 11.32 -19.09
C LYS A 20 3.35 11.07 -18.37
N THR A 21 4.16 10.11 -18.81
CA THR A 21 5.40 9.71 -18.14
C THR A 21 6.52 9.49 -19.14
N LYS A 22 7.77 9.76 -18.75
CA LYS A 22 8.95 9.35 -19.53
C LYS A 22 9.22 7.86 -19.38
N SER A 23 9.89 7.27 -20.36
CA SER A 23 10.38 5.90 -20.24
C SER A 23 11.38 5.81 -19.08
N ILE A 24 11.54 4.63 -18.48
CA ILE A 24 12.55 4.43 -17.41
C ILE A 24 13.96 4.73 -17.92
N LYS A 25 14.21 4.56 -19.23
CA LYS A 25 15.50 4.84 -19.87
C LYS A 25 15.76 6.35 -20.01
N ASP A 26 14.72 7.13 -20.28
CA ASP A 26 14.79 8.58 -20.51
C ASP A 26 14.44 9.40 -19.25
N ALA A 27 14.03 8.71 -18.18
CA ALA A 27 13.76 9.31 -16.88
C ALA A 27 15.03 9.94 -16.29
N LYS A 28 14.83 10.98 -15.48
CA LYS A 28 15.89 11.72 -14.83
C LYS A 28 16.85 10.77 -14.09
N ASP A 29 18.15 10.94 -14.32
CA ASP A 29 19.20 10.14 -13.65
C ASP A 29 19.72 10.81 -12.37
N GLU A 30 18.81 11.39 -11.59
CA GLU A 30 19.11 12.00 -10.31
C GLU A 30 17.92 11.78 -9.38
N GLU A 31 18.19 11.49 -8.11
CA GLU A 31 17.13 11.36 -7.12
C GLU A 31 16.38 12.68 -6.93
N THR A 32 15.05 12.58 -6.90
CA THR A 32 14.17 13.67 -6.49
C THR A 32 13.64 13.37 -5.09
N ILE A 33 13.98 14.22 -4.12
CA ILE A 33 13.60 14.08 -2.73
C ILE A 33 12.39 14.97 -2.45
N LEU A 34 11.25 14.36 -2.15
CA LEU A 34 10.01 15.07 -1.82
C LEU A 34 9.65 14.86 -0.35
N GLU A 35 9.14 15.89 0.31
CA GLU A 35 8.52 15.81 1.62
C GLU A 35 7.04 16.20 1.49
N ILE A 36 6.13 15.28 1.81
CA ILE A 36 4.69 15.47 1.72
C ILE A 36 4.09 15.46 3.12
N HIS A 37 3.32 16.49 3.46
CA HIS A 37 2.66 16.67 4.74
C HIS A 37 1.19 16.33 4.61
N PHE A 38 0.65 15.65 5.62
CA PHE A 38 -0.73 15.22 5.69
C PHE A 38 -1.40 15.74 6.96
N LYS A 39 -2.69 16.03 6.82
CA LYS A 39 -3.61 16.32 7.92
C LYS A 39 -4.88 15.52 7.67
N ASP A 40 -5.31 14.74 8.65
CA ASP A 40 -6.50 13.88 8.58
C ASP A 40 -6.47 12.97 7.33
N GLY A 41 -5.28 12.45 6.99
CA GLY A 41 -5.04 11.64 5.79
C GLY A 41 -4.99 12.41 4.45
N ILE A 42 -5.20 13.73 4.46
CA ILE A 42 -5.24 14.58 3.25
C ILE A 42 -3.89 15.29 3.06
N PRO A 43 -3.29 15.28 1.86
CA PRO A 43 -2.06 16.01 1.60
C PRO A 43 -2.32 17.53 1.65
N THR A 44 -1.55 18.24 2.48
CA THR A 44 -1.72 19.70 2.73
C THR A 44 -0.53 20.54 2.27
N LYS A 45 0.64 19.92 2.12
CA LYS A 45 1.85 20.61 1.69
C LYS A 45 2.83 19.63 1.08
N LEU A 46 3.50 20.07 0.03
CA LEU A 46 4.63 19.38 -0.60
C LEU A 46 5.84 20.31 -0.59
N VAL A 47 7.02 19.74 -0.33
CA VAL A 47 8.32 20.40 -0.46
C VAL A 47 9.22 19.55 -1.33
N ASN A 48 9.72 20.10 -2.43
CA ASN A 48 10.84 19.51 -3.16
C ASN A 48 12.15 19.94 -2.49
N LYS A 49 12.91 18.98 -1.98
CA LYS A 49 14.16 19.26 -1.24
C LYS A 49 15.33 19.56 -2.18
N ASN A 50 15.25 19.20 -3.46
CA ASN A 50 16.31 19.48 -4.43
C ASN A 50 16.37 20.97 -4.80
N ASP A 51 15.22 21.62 -4.98
CA ASP A 51 15.14 23.01 -5.47
C ASP A 51 14.43 23.98 -4.49
N GLY A 52 13.86 23.46 -3.40
CA GLY A 52 13.15 24.25 -2.39
C GLY A 52 11.71 24.62 -2.76
N THR A 53 11.15 24.11 -3.87
CA THR A 53 9.77 24.38 -4.29
C THR A 53 8.78 23.92 -3.24
N VAL A 54 7.81 24.78 -2.89
CA VAL A 54 6.74 24.47 -1.94
C VAL A 54 5.37 24.66 -2.58
N LYS A 55 4.52 23.64 -2.48
CA LYS A 55 3.11 23.67 -2.91
C LYS A 55 2.19 23.38 -1.73
N LYS A 56 1.10 24.16 -1.60
CA LYS A 56 0.11 24.03 -0.50
C LYS A 56 -1.33 23.93 -1.02
N ASP A 57 -1.60 24.51 -2.18
CA ASP A 57 -2.88 24.32 -2.84
C ASP A 57 -3.01 22.85 -3.30
N PRO A 58 -4.14 22.16 -3.02
CA PRO A 58 -4.30 20.75 -3.37
C PRO A 58 -4.14 20.44 -4.86
N LEU A 59 -4.66 21.31 -5.74
CA LEU A 59 -4.58 21.10 -7.18
C LEU A 59 -3.15 21.34 -7.68
N GLU A 60 -2.52 22.44 -7.27
CA GLU A 60 -1.13 22.71 -7.65
C GLU A 60 -0.17 21.62 -7.15
N LEU A 61 -0.39 21.13 -5.92
CA LEU A 61 0.38 20.03 -5.35
C LEU A 61 0.23 18.77 -6.20
N PHE A 62 -0.99 18.38 -6.56
CA PHE A 62 -1.23 17.20 -7.37
C PHE A 62 -0.67 17.34 -8.79
N MET A 63 -0.81 18.50 -9.41
CA MET A 63 -0.23 18.80 -10.72
C MET A 63 1.30 18.72 -10.69
N TYR A 64 1.93 19.29 -9.65
CA TYR A 64 3.37 19.21 -9.48
C TYR A 64 3.85 17.79 -9.26
N LEU A 65 3.11 16.97 -8.51
CA LEU A 65 3.41 15.54 -8.37
C LEU A 65 3.32 14.78 -9.69
N ASN A 66 2.37 15.13 -10.57
CA ASN A 66 2.31 14.57 -11.91
C ASN A 66 3.54 14.96 -12.75
N GLU A 67 4.03 16.19 -12.63
CA GLU A 67 5.27 16.64 -13.30
C GLU A 67 6.49 15.87 -12.78
N ILE A 68 6.67 15.78 -11.46
CA ILE A 68 7.79 15.03 -10.88
C ILE A 68 7.72 13.55 -11.25
N GLY A 69 6.55 12.93 -11.14
CA GLY A 69 6.36 11.54 -11.52
C GLY A 69 6.56 11.31 -13.01
N LYS A 70 6.19 12.27 -13.87
CA LYS A 70 6.48 12.23 -15.31
C LYS A 70 7.98 12.16 -15.58
N GLU A 71 8.73 13.10 -15.02
CA GLU A 71 10.18 13.23 -15.24
C GLU A 71 10.96 12.03 -14.71
N ASN A 72 10.43 11.38 -13.67
CA ASN A 72 11.01 10.18 -13.08
C ASN A 72 10.44 8.87 -13.66
N GLY A 73 9.49 8.88 -14.61
CA GLY A 73 8.91 7.67 -15.20
C GLY A 73 8.06 6.82 -14.23
N VAL A 74 7.43 7.45 -13.24
CA VAL A 74 6.64 6.79 -12.18
C VAL A 74 5.19 6.54 -12.61
N GLY A 75 4.63 5.41 -12.19
CA GLY A 75 3.19 5.17 -12.23
C GLY A 75 2.66 4.62 -13.56
N ARG A 76 3.51 3.98 -14.36
CA ARG A 76 3.09 3.15 -15.50
C ARG A 76 2.60 1.80 -14.99
N VAL A 77 1.41 1.38 -15.43
CA VAL A 77 0.85 0.06 -15.12
C VAL A 77 0.26 -0.56 -16.38
N ASP A 78 0.60 -1.82 -16.67
CA ASP A 78 -0.01 -2.63 -17.73
C ASP A 78 -0.67 -3.83 -17.05
N MET A 79 -1.98 -3.97 -17.21
CA MET A 79 -2.75 -5.02 -16.53
C MET A 79 -3.88 -5.56 -17.38
N VAL A 80 -4.27 -6.80 -17.07
CA VAL A 80 -5.55 -7.38 -17.51
C VAL A 80 -6.54 -7.31 -16.36
N GLU A 81 -7.61 -6.56 -16.55
CA GLU A 81 -8.66 -6.32 -15.56
C GLU A 81 -9.93 -7.14 -15.87
N ASN A 82 -10.81 -7.27 -14.88
CA ASN A 82 -12.13 -7.86 -15.04
C ASN A 82 -13.17 -6.75 -15.04
N ARG A 83 -13.83 -6.55 -16.18
CA ARG A 83 -14.91 -5.57 -16.30
C ARG A 83 -16.15 -6.05 -15.55
N PHE A 84 -16.93 -5.09 -15.07
CA PHE A 84 -18.16 -5.37 -14.33
C PHE A 84 -19.16 -6.23 -15.13
N ILE A 85 -19.18 -6.07 -16.45
CA ILE A 85 -20.01 -6.86 -17.37
C ILE A 85 -19.50 -8.31 -17.60
N GLY A 86 -18.47 -8.74 -16.87
CA GLY A 86 -17.99 -10.13 -16.85
C GLY A 86 -16.94 -10.50 -17.90
N ILE A 87 -16.41 -9.52 -18.66
CA ILE A 87 -15.34 -9.75 -19.64
C ILE A 87 -13.99 -9.28 -19.11
N LYS A 88 -12.90 -9.85 -19.64
CA LYS A 88 -11.54 -9.35 -19.39
C LYS A 88 -11.18 -8.27 -20.39
N SER A 89 -10.41 -7.28 -19.95
CA SER A 89 -9.85 -6.23 -20.81
C SER A 89 -8.40 -5.96 -20.41
N ARG A 90 -7.53 -5.70 -21.38
CA ARG A 90 -6.19 -5.19 -21.10
C ARG A 90 -6.20 -3.67 -21.11
N GLY A 91 -5.53 -3.05 -20.15
CA GLY A 91 -5.42 -1.60 -20.04
C GLY A 91 -4.03 -1.18 -19.59
N VAL A 92 -3.54 -0.11 -20.21
CA VAL A 92 -2.26 0.54 -19.87
C VAL A 92 -2.56 1.91 -19.27
N TYR A 93 -2.12 2.14 -18.04
CA TYR A 93 -2.46 3.33 -17.25
C TYR A 93 -1.20 4.10 -16.84
N GLU A 94 -1.36 5.42 -16.72
CA GLU A 94 -0.33 6.33 -16.22
C GLU A 94 -0.93 7.17 -15.10
N MET A 95 -0.43 7.00 -13.88
CA MET A 95 -0.93 7.68 -12.69
C MET A 95 0.23 8.18 -11.79
N PRO A 96 1.11 9.06 -12.30
CA PRO A 96 2.35 9.45 -11.62
C PRO A 96 2.09 10.06 -10.24
N GLY A 97 1.30 11.14 -10.15
CA GLY A 97 1.07 11.83 -8.88
C GLY A 97 0.29 11.00 -7.88
N ALA A 98 -0.68 10.21 -8.36
CA ALA A 98 -1.45 9.31 -7.50
C ALA A 98 -0.58 8.17 -6.93
N THR A 99 0.35 7.61 -7.73
CA THR A 99 1.30 6.58 -7.26
C THR A 99 2.19 7.12 -6.15
N ILE A 100 2.66 8.36 -6.29
CA ILE A 100 3.50 9.03 -5.28
C ILE A 100 2.70 9.27 -4.00
N LEU A 101 1.49 9.85 -4.11
CA LEU A 101 0.63 10.11 -2.95
C LEU A 101 0.21 8.83 -2.23
N TRP A 102 -0.16 7.79 -2.99
CA TRP A 102 -0.53 6.49 -2.43
C TRP A 102 0.61 5.90 -1.60
N THR A 103 1.83 5.95 -2.13
CA THR A 103 3.02 5.43 -1.45
C THR A 103 3.31 6.21 -0.16
N ALA A 104 3.25 7.55 -0.21
CA ALA A 104 3.43 8.38 0.99
C ALA A 104 2.33 8.16 2.04
N HIS A 105 1.07 8.11 1.61
CA HIS A 105 -0.07 7.98 2.51
C HIS A 105 -0.03 6.62 3.25
N ARG A 106 0.21 5.52 2.53
CA ARG A 106 0.37 4.19 3.13
C ARG A 106 1.53 4.11 4.12
N ASP A 107 2.66 4.76 3.82
CA ASP A 107 3.81 4.81 4.75
C ASP A 107 3.48 5.58 6.04
N LEU A 108 2.73 6.70 5.93
CA LEU A 108 2.32 7.48 7.10
C LEU A 108 1.33 6.70 7.99
N GLU A 109 0.37 5.99 7.39
CA GLU A 109 -0.54 5.14 8.16
C GLU A 109 0.22 4.06 8.94
N GLY A 110 1.34 3.57 8.39
CA GLY A 110 2.26 2.63 9.03
C GLY A 110 2.71 3.04 10.44
N ILE A 111 2.92 4.35 10.67
CA ILE A 111 3.40 4.88 11.95
C ILE A 111 2.28 5.48 12.80
N ALA A 112 1.19 5.95 12.18
CA ALA A 112 0.14 6.73 12.84
C ALA A 112 -1.16 5.96 13.11
N MET A 113 -1.34 4.77 12.52
CA MET A 113 -2.57 3.98 12.65
C MET A 113 -2.34 2.73 13.52
N ASP A 114 -3.28 2.44 14.40
CA ASP A 114 -3.29 1.18 15.16
C ASP A 114 -3.35 -0.03 14.20
N LYS A 115 -2.67 -1.11 14.59
CA LYS A 115 -2.55 -2.33 13.78
C LYS A 115 -3.89 -2.96 13.42
N GLU A 116 -4.81 -3.12 14.38
CA GLU A 116 -6.09 -3.79 14.11
C GLU A 116 -7.06 -2.87 13.38
N VAL A 117 -6.99 -1.55 13.63
CA VAL A 117 -7.69 -0.55 12.82
C VAL A 117 -7.21 -0.59 11.36
N MET A 118 -5.89 -0.72 11.14
CA MET A 118 -5.32 -0.84 9.80
C MET A 118 -5.81 -2.08 9.07
N HIS A 119 -5.90 -3.23 9.73
CA HIS A 119 -6.48 -4.44 9.15
C HIS A 119 -7.94 -4.26 8.72
N LEU A 120 -8.75 -3.59 9.54
CA LEU A 120 -10.15 -3.27 9.19
C LEU A 120 -10.22 -2.31 8.00
N ARG A 121 -9.39 -1.26 8.00
CA ARG A 121 -9.31 -0.31 6.89
C ARG A 121 -8.88 -1.00 5.61
N ASP A 122 -7.87 -1.88 5.63
CA ASP A 122 -7.39 -2.61 4.46
C ASP A 122 -8.46 -3.54 3.89
N MET A 123 -9.23 -4.22 4.76
CA MET A 123 -10.39 -5.02 4.37
C MET A 123 -11.45 -4.18 3.63
N LEU A 124 -11.77 -3.00 4.14
CA LEU A 124 -12.77 -2.11 3.55
C LEU A 124 -12.27 -1.42 2.28
N SER A 125 -10.96 -1.18 2.16
CA SER A 125 -10.35 -0.49 1.02
C SER A 125 -10.56 -1.22 -0.30
N VAL A 126 -10.47 -2.56 -0.28
CA VAL A 126 -10.75 -3.38 -1.46
C VAL A 126 -12.20 -3.20 -1.91
N LYS A 127 -13.15 -3.24 -0.96
CA LYS A 127 -14.56 -3.07 -1.28
C LYS A 127 -14.87 -1.65 -1.75
N PHE A 128 -14.24 -0.64 -1.16
CA PHE A 128 -14.32 0.75 -1.60
C PHE A 128 -13.90 0.89 -3.07
N SER A 129 -12.74 0.35 -3.45
CA SER A 129 -12.26 0.36 -4.83
C SER A 129 -13.20 -0.39 -5.79
N GLU A 130 -13.76 -1.52 -5.37
CA GLU A 130 -14.73 -2.30 -6.15
C GLU A 130 -16.00 -1.49 -6.44
N LEU A 131 -16.56 -0.80 -5.43
CA LEU A 131 -17.74 0.03 -5.61
C LEU A 131 -17.49 1.19 -6.57
N ILE A 132 -16.33 1.84 -6.48
CA ILE A 132 -15.94 2.90 -7.43
C ILE A 132 -15.87 2.33 -8.84
N TYR A 133 -15.15 1.22 -9.04
CA TYR A 133 -14.97 0.60 -10.35
C TYR A 133 -16.31 0.21 -10.99
N ASN A 134 -17.24 -0.32 -10.19
CA ASN A 134 -18.55 -0.75 -10.66
C ASN A 134 -19.57 0.40 -10.78
N GLY A 135 -19.18 1.65 -10.49
CA GLY A 135 -20.04 2.83 -10.64
C GLY A 135 -21.01 3.09 -9.48
N PHE A 136 -20.82 2.44 -8.34
CA PHE A 136 -21.66 2.55 -7.14
C PHE A 136 -21.23 3.68 -6.19
N TRP A 137 -20.75 4.81 -6.70
CA TRP A 137 -20.31 5.95 -5.88
C TRP A 137 -21.43 6.53 -5.00
N PHE A 138 -22.67 6.56 -5.50
CA PHE A 138 -23.82 7.12 -4.76
C PHE A 138 -24.69 6.05 -4.08
N SER A 139 -24.11 4.88 -3.81
CA SER A 139 -24.80 3.76 -3.17
C SER A 139 -24.78 3.87 -1.64
N PRO A 140 -25.77 3.31 -0.92
CA PRO A 140 -25.77 3.33 0.55
C PRO A 140 -24.57 2.59 1.16
N GLU A 141 -24.07 1.54 0.50
CA GLU A 141 -22.85 0.85 0.92
C GLU A 141 -21.59 1.72 0.76
N MET A 142 -21.54 2.62 -0.22
CA MET A 142 -20.47 3.60 -0.34
C MET A 142 -20.49 4.57 0.85
N ASP A 143 -21.66 5.12 1.21
CA ASP A 143 -21.79 6.03 2.35
C ASP A 143 -21.31 5.40 3.65
N PHE A 144 -21.67 4.13 3.88
CA PHE A 144 -21.23 3.36 5.05
C PHE A 144 -19.71 3.19 5.09
N ILE A 145 -19.10 2.74 3.98
CA ILE A 145 -17.65 2.52 3.91
C ILE A 145 -16.90 3.85 4.02
N PHE A 146 -17.40 4.90 3.38
CA PHE A 146 -16.79 6.23 3.41
C PHE A 146 -16.75 6.80 4.84
N ALA A 147 -17.79 6.59 5.65
CA ALA A 147 -17.79 6.97 7.06
C ALA A 147 -16.68 6.24 7.86
N ALA A 148 -16.50 4.93 7.62
CA ALA A 148 -15.44 4.15 8.25
C ALA A 148 -14.04 4.61 7.82
N ILE A 149 -13.84 4.90 6.53
CA ILE A 149 -12.58 5.44 6.01
C ILE A 149 -12.29 6.80 6.65
N LYS A 150 -13.24 7.73 6.63
CA LYS A 150 -13.08 9.05 7.26
C LYS A 150 -12.69 8.92 8.73
N LYS A 151 -13.34 8.00 9.46
CA LYS A 151 -13.01 7.73 10.86
C LYS A 151 -11.59 7.23 11.05
N SER A 152 -11.11 6.34 10.17
CA SER A 152 -9.73 5.83 10.23
C SER A 152 -8.67 6.92 10.03
N GLN A 153 -9.01 8.02 9.35
CA GLN A 153 -8.05 9.04 8.94
C GLN A 153 -7.91 10.22 9.92
N GLU A 154 -8.76 10.35 10.94
CA GLU A 154 -8.83 11.51 11.86
C GLU A 154 -7.51 11.86 12.59
N ALA A 155 -6.59 10.91 12.69
CA ALA A 155 -5.30 11.10 13.37
C ALA A 155 -4.10 10.82 12.45
N ILE A 156 -4.32 10.71 11.14
CA ILE A 156 -3.24 10.43 10.17
C ILE A 156 -2.60 11.77 9.76
N ASP A 157 -1.83 12.30 10.70
CA ASP A 157 -1.14 13.58 10.62
C ASP A 157 0.37 13.36 10.61
N GLY A 158 1.09 14.08 9.76
CA GLY A 158 2.55 14.00 9.76
C GLY A 158 3.16 14.37 8.42
N LYS A 159 4.39 13.92 8.19
CA LYS A 159 5.09 14.08 6.94
C LYS A 159 5.85 12.82 6.56
N VAL A 160 5.93 12.55 5.27
CA VAL A 160 6.72 11.47 4.69
C VAL A 160 7.70 12.07 3.70
N THR A 161 8.96 11.65 3.79
CA THR A 161 10.02 11.97 2.83
C THR A 161 10.22 10.78 1.91
N LEU A 162 10.13 11.03 0.61
CA LEU A 162 10.28 10.05 -0.45
C LEU A 162 11.55 10.35 -1.25
N SER A 163 12.28 9.31 -1.64
CA SER A 163 13.21 9.36 -2.77
C SER A 163 12.52 8.79 -4.01
N ILE A 164 12.52 9.57 -5.08
CA ILE A 164 11.93 9.21 -6.37
C ILE A 164 13.06 9.09 -7.38
N TYR A 165 13.16 7.93 -8.01
CA TYR A 165 14.24 7.64 -8.95
C TYR A 165 13.85 6.56 -9.95
N LYS A 166 13.95 6.88 -11.25
CA LYS A 166 13.76 5.95 -12.38
C LYS A 166 12.62 4.93 -12.20
N GLY A 167 11.40 5.44 -12.07
CA GLY A 167 10.17 4.67 -11.95
C GLY A 167 9.81 4.25 -10.53
N ASN A 168 10.73 4.43 -9.57
CA ASN A 168 10.53 4.02 -8.18
C ASN A 168 10.13 5.21 -7.30
N VAL A 169 9.31 4.90 -6.28
CA VAL A 169 8.95 5.81 -5.19
C VAL A 169 9.27 5.08 -3.89
N ILE A 170 10.22 5.60 -3.11
CA ILE A 170 10.76 4.92 -1.95
C ILE A 170 10.62 5.83 -0.73
N PRO A 171 9.80 5.46 0.29
CA PRO A 171 9.78 6.17 1.57
C PRO A 171 11.09 6.04 2.34
N ILE A 172 11.78 7.15 2.54
CA ILE A 172 13.09 7.20 3.21
C ILE A 172 13.01 7.76 4.64
N ALA A 173 12.03 8.60 4.96
CA ALA A 173 11.81 9.07 6.33
C ALA A 173 10.34 9.40 6.57
N ARG A 174 9.90 9.37 7.83
CA ARG A 174 8.55 9.74 8.23
C ARG A 174 8.55 10.31 9.64
N GLU A 175 7.60 11.18 9.91
CA GLU A 175 7.39 11.78 11.22
C GLU A 175 5.89 12.02 11.39
N SER A 176 5.36 11.65 12.57
CA SER A 176 3.97 11.89 12.92
C SER A 176 3.89 12.33 14.38
N LYS A 177 3.04 13.32 14.66
CA LYS A 177 2.75 13.73 16.05
C LYS A 177 1.87 12.72 16.78
N THR A 178 1.13 11.93 16.02
CA THR A 178 0.27 10.83 16.47
C THR A 178 0.96 9.48 16.26
N SER A 179 2.30 9.48 16.16
CA SER A 179 3.11 8.28 16.02
C SER A 179 2.82 7.30 17.17
N LEU A 180 2.41 6.10 16.81
CA LEU A 180 2.31 4.96 17.73
C LEU A 180 3.64 4.21 17.84
N TYR A 181 4.64 4.58 17.03
CA TYR A 181 5.99 4.08 17.16
C TYR A 181 6.70 4.77 18.32
N ASP A 182 7.06 3.97 19.32
CA ASP A 182 7.85 4.38 20.47
C ASP A 182 9.26 3.80 20.35
N LYS A 183 10.26 4.69 20.29
CA LYS A 183 11.67 4.30 20.12
C LYS A 183 12.20 3.50 21.31
N GLU A 184 11.73 3.77 22.52
CA GLU A 184 12.19 3.11 23.74
C GLU A 184 11.60 1.70 23.85
N ILE A 185 10.32 1.55 23.51
CA ILE A 185 9.65 0.23 23.50
C ILE A 185 10.18 -0.66 22.37
N ALA A 186 10.44 -0.08 21.19
CA ALA A 186 10.93 -0.83 20.03
C ALA A 186 12.44 -1.10 20.05
N SER A 187 13.17 -0.47 20.97
CA SER A 187 14.62 -0.61 21.09
C SER A 187 15.00 -2.05 21.41
N MET A 188 15.96 -2.60 20.65
CA MET A 188 16.57 -3.89 20.98
C MET A 188 17.67 -3.77 22.04
N ASP A 189 18.08 -2.54 22.36
CA ASP A 189 19.18 -2.26 23.28
C ASP A 189 18.68 -1.97 24.72
N SER A 190 17.39 -1.70 24.91
CA SER A 190 16.78 -1.40 26.21
C SER A 190 15.52 -2.23 26.46
N ILE A 191 15.44 -2.89 27.62
CA ILE A 191 14.35 -3.81 28.00
C ILE A 191 13.40 -3.15 29.04
N GLU A 192 13.54 -1.86 29.31
CA GLU A 192 12.84 -1.20 30.43
C GLU A 192 11.31 -1.24 30.32
N ASN A 193 10.77 -1.16 29.10
CA ASN A 193 9.32 -1.09 28.84
C ASN A 193 8.73 -2.37 28.21
N PHE A 194 9.49 -3.46 28.13
CA PHE A 194 9.04 -4.74 27.57
C PHE A 194 9.54 -5.92 28.39
N SER A 195 8.64 -6.78 28.88
CA SER A 195 9.00 -8.01 29.60
C SER A 195 9.06 -9.22 28.66
N PRO A 196 10.24 -9.83 28.44
CA PRO A 196 10.34 -11.07 27.67
C PRO A 196 9.56 -12.24 28.29
N GLU A 197 9.31 -12.21 29.61
CA GLU A 197 8.60 -13.27 30.32
C GLU A 197 7.12 -13.37 29.89
N ASP A 198 6.47 -12.23 29.68
CA ASP A 198 5.06 -12.16 29.26
C ASP A 198 4.85 -12.79 27.88
N SER A 199 5.86 -12.71 27.01
CA SER A 199 5.84 -13.32 25.67
C SER A 199 5.63 -14.83 25.74
N LYS A 200 6.20 -15.50 26.75
CA LYS A 200 6.02 -16.96 26.93
C LYS A 200 4.56 -17.30 27.22
N GLY A 201 3.90 -16.54 28.09
CA GLY A 201 2.48 -16.71 28.39
C GLY A 201 1.61 -16.47 27.16
N PHE A 202 1.84 -15.36 26.45
CA PHE A 202 1.13 -15.01 25.23
C PHE A 202 1.25 -16.08 24.13
N ILE A 203 2.48 -16.57 23.87
CA ILE A 203 2.73 -17.63 22.88
C ILE A 203 2.00 -18.91 23.29
N ASN A 204 2.08 -19.31 24.56
CA ASN A 204 1.45 -20.52 25.04
C ASN A 204 -0.06 -20.50 24.85
N ILE A 205 -0.72 -19.38 25.18
CA ILE A 205 -2.17 -19.20 25.03
C ILE A 205 -2.56 -19.23 23.53
N ASN A 206 -1.87 -18.46 22.69
CA ASN A 206 -2.13 -18.46 21.24
C ASN A 206 -1.93 -19.84 20.60
N ALA A 207 -0.97 -20.62 21.10
CA ALA A 207 -0.67 -21.95 20.59
C ALA A 207 -1.70 -23.02 20.97
N ILE A 208 -2.57 -22.80 21.97
CA ILE A 208 -3.54 -23.82 22.44
C ILE A 208 -4.39 -24.34 21.28
N ARG A 209 -4.99 -23.44 20.49
CA ARG A 209 -5.84 -23.83 19.34
C ARG A 209 -5.05 -24.59 18.28
N LEU A 210 -3.78 -24.23 18.07
CA LEU A 210 -2.91 -24.88 17.07
C LEU A 210 -2.49 -26.28 17.53
N LYS A 211 -2.16 -26.43 18.82
CA LYS A 211 -1.86 -27.72 19.44
C LYS A 211 -3.06 -28.67 19.37
N ALA A 212 -4.25 -28.19 19.71
CA ALA A 212 -5.49 -28.98 19.61
C ALA A 212 -5.77 -29.44 18.18
N HIS A 213 -5.68 -28.53 17.20
CA HIS A 213 -5.83 -28.87 15.79
C HIS A 213 -4.80 -29.93 15.34
N ALA A 214 -3.53 -29.77 15.72
CA ALA A 214 -2.48 -30.74 15.40
C ALA A 214 -2.75 -32.13 15.98
N VAL A 215 -3.29 -32.23 17.20
CA VAL A 215 -3.66 -33.53 17.81
C VAL A 215 -4.76 -34.22 17.00
N VAL A 216 -5.80 -33.49 16.58
CA VAL A 216 -6.87 -34.06 15.74
C VAL A 216 -6.32 -34.52 14.39
N LEU A 217 -5.44 -33.73 13.77
CA LEU A 217 -4.82 -34.12 12.50
C LEU A 217 -3.90 -35.33 12.63
N ARG A 218 -3.15 -35.47 13.72
CA ARG A 218 -2.32 -36.66 13.98
C ARG A 218 -3.17 -37.91 14.18
N LYS A 219 -4.32 -37.79 14.88
CA LYS A 219 -5.21 -38.91 15.19
C LYS A 219 -6.01 -39.39 13.97
N ASN A 220 -6.63 -38.46 13.25
CA ASN A 220 -7.56 -38.78 12.17
C ASN A 220 -6.92 -38.73 10.78
N ASN A 221 -5.77 -38.06 10.65
CA ASN A 221 -5.02 -37.82 9.40
C ASN A 221 -5.91 -37.61 8.15
N PRO A 222 -6.81 -36.61 8.14
CA PRO A 222 -7.75 -36.40 7.03
C PRO A 222 -7.09 -35.79 5.78
N TYR A 223 -5.79 -35.46 5.82
CA TYR A 223 -5.10 -34.69 4.77
C TYR A 223 -3.97 -35.47 4.10
N ASP A 224 -4.30 -36.56 3.40
CA ASP A 224 -3.31 -37.35 2.65
C ASP A 224 -2.60 -36.55 1.54
N TRP A 225 -3.20 -35.45 1.06
CA TRP A 225 -2.53 -34.52 0.14
C TRP A 225 -1.25 -33.92 0.74
N ARG A 226 -1.16 -33.75 2.08
CA ARG A 226 0.06 -33.25 2.74
C ARG A 226 1.20 -34.27 2.73
N LYS A 227 0.89 -35.57 2.81
CA LYS A 227 1.92 -36.63 2.69
C LYS A 227 2.57 -36.62 1.31
N LYS A 228 1.77 -36.40 0.26
CA LYS A 228 2.26 -36.28 -1.12
C LYS A 228 3.18 -35.08 -1.29
N LEU A 229 2.89 -33.96 -0.60
CA LEU A 229 3.69 -32.74 -0.70
C LEU A 229 5.03 -32.81 0.05
N TYR A 230 5.05 -33.38 1.25
CA TYR A 230 6.20 -33.30 2.17
C TYR A 230 6.96 -34.62 2.36
N GLY A 231 6.54 -35.70 1.69
CA GLY A 231 7.16 -37.03 1.78
C GLY A 231 7.06 -37.71 3.15
N LYS A 232 6.48 -37.04 4.16
CA LYS A 232 6.27 -37.53 5.53
C LYS A 232 4.98 -36.94 6.10
N THR A 233 4.33 -37.67 7.00
CA THR A 233 3.22 -37.15 7.80
C THR A 233 3.76 -36.09 8.77
N LEU A 234 3.34 -34.84 8.61
CA LEU A 234 3.65 -33.76 9.55
C LEU A 234 2.98 -34.07 10.90
N GLY A 235 3.76 -34.56 11.86
CA GLY A 235 3.23 -34.92 13.18
C GLY A 235 3.99 -35.98 13.97
N ASN A 236 5.02 -36.63 13.43
CA ASN A 236 5.81 -37.64 14.14
C ASN A 236 7.16 -37.11 14.66
N ARG A 237 7.19 -35.87 15.14
CA ARG A 237 8.20 -35.38 16.08
C ARG A 237 7.49 -34.81 17.30
#